data_AF-A0A2S6HJF9-F1
#
_entry.id   AF-A0A2S6HJF9-F1
#
_cell.length_a   1.000
_cell.length_b   1.000
_cell.length_c   1.000
_cell.angle_alpha   90.00
_cell.angle_beta   90.00
_cell.angle_gamma   90.00
#
_symmetry.space_group_name_H-M   'P 1'
#
loop_
_entity.id
_entity.type
_entity.pdbx_description
1 polymer ?
#
loop_
_entity_poly.entity_id
_entity_poly.type
_entity_poly.pdbx_seq_one_letter_code
_entity_poly.pdbx_strand_id
1 'polypeptide(L)'
;MIMLQELSLSEFYNVGDYHDLDKYSSGLYFFYNDDNELMYVGNSEHLLSRVRGHITGNEHTGDVKHNFKKYRFAILEDAVDRDIYETWYINLWKPALNTAKVFTYYTQRFERQYNPAYVKRKEEQEKEMYELKCRAIENNLYLI
;
A
#
# COMPACT_ATOMS: atom_id res chain seq x y z
N MET A 1 11.10 -27.92 -8.99
CA MET A 1 11.03 -26.91 -7.92
C MET A 1 11.94 -25.77 -8.34
N ILE A 2 11.37 -24.63 -8.75
CA ILE A 2 12.18 -23.46 -9.09
C ILE A 2 12.65 -22.87 -7.77
N MET A 3 13.96 -22.89 -7.52
CA MET A 3 14.57 -22.21 -6.39
C MET A 3 14.62 -20.73 -6.76
N LEU A 4 13.70 -19.93 -6.22
CA LEU A 4 13.85 -18.49 -6.23
C LEU A 4 15.13 -18.15 -5.45
N GLN A 5 15.98 -17.30 -6.03
CA GLN A 5 17.17 -16.78 -5.38
C GLN A 5 16.80 -16.21 -4.00
N GLU A 6 17.58 -16.52 -2.97
CA GLU A 6 17.35 -15.94 -1.65
C GLU A 6 17.55 -14.42 -1.73
N LEU A 7 16.47 -13.69 -1.45
CA LEU A 7 16.47 -12.23 -1.47
C LEU A 7 17.22 -11.71 -0.24
N SER A 8 18.34 -11.02 -0.44
CA SER A 8 19.08 -10.38 0.64
C SER A 8 18.40 -9.07 1.05
N LEU A 9 17.56 -9.13 2.09
CA LEU A 9 16.93 -7.94 2.66
C LEU A 9 17.93 -7.13 3.52
N SER A 10 17.88 -5.81 3.38
CA SER A 10 18.59 -4.85 4.23
C SER A 10 18.23 -4.97 5.71
N GLU A 11 18.92 -4.26 6.59
CA GLU A 11 18.40 -4.01 7.94
C GLU A 11 17.13 -3.13 7.91
N PHE A 12 16.53 -2.90 9.08
CA PHE A 12 15.41 -1.97 9.21
C PHE A 12 15.89 -0.53 9.28
N TYR A 13 15.24 0.35 8.54
CA TYR A 13 15.42 1.80 8.60
C TYR A 13 14.13 2.45 9.09
N ASN A 14 14.22 3.57 9.82
CA ASN A 14 13.02 4.37 10.07
C ASN A 14 12.65 5.15 8.81
N VAL A 15 11.36 5.44 8.62
CA VAL A 15 10.90 6.23 7.47
C VAL A 15 11.47 7.65 7.45
N GLY A 16 12.00 8.17 8.56
CA GLY A 16 12.71 9.46 8.59
C GLY A 16 14.09 9.42 7.93
N ASP A 17 14.68 8.24 7.83
CA ASP A 17 16.08 8.03 7.44
C ASP A 17 16.20 7.63 5.94
N TYR A 18 15.16 7.89 5.14
CA TYR A 18 15.10 7.49 3.73
C TYR A 18 16.21 8.10 2.85
N HIS A 19 16.92 9.10 3.35
CA HIS A 19 18.03 9.74 2.67
C HIS A 19 19.26 8.81 2.50
N ASP A 20 19.33 7.73 3.27
CA ASP A 20 20.43 6.77 3.23
C ASP A 20 20.32 5.78 2.05
N LEU A 21 19.19 5.76 1.36
CA LEU A 21 19.00 4.95 0.15
C LEU A 21 19.75 5.53 -1.04
N ASP A 22 20.54 4.68 -1.71
CA ASP A 22 21.17 5.04 -2.98
C ASP A 22 20.11 5.36 -4.05
N LYS A 23 20.33 6.47 -4.77
CA LYS A 23 19.40 7.04 -5.74
C LYS A 23 19.18 6.14 -6.96
N TYR A 24 20.16 5.32 -7.32
CA TYR A 24 20.16 4.54 -8.56
C TYR A 24 19.83 3.05 -8.35
N SER A 25 19.50 2.69 -7.12
CA SER A 25 19.18 1.33 -6.74
C SER A 25 17.76 0.93 -7.18
N SER A 26 17.67 -0.20 -7.88
CA SER A 26 16.41 -0.86 -8.23
C SER A 26 16.18 -2.07 -7.34
N GLY A 27 14.92 -2.41 -7.08
CA GLY A 27 14.60 -3.57 -6.26
C GLY A 27 13.20 -3.57 -5.64
N LEU A 28 13.09 -4.26 -4.51
CA LEU A 28 11.87 -4.32 -3.69
C LEU A 28 12.00 -3.45 -2.45
N TYR A 29 10.88 -2.90 -1.99
CA TYR A 29 10.77 -2.19 -0.72
C TYR A 29 9.58 -2.69 0.09
N PHE A 30 9.74 -2.69 1.40
CA PHE A 30 8.82 -3.28 2.37
C PHE A 30 8.59 -2.26 3.46
N PHE A 31 7.35 -1.84 3.68
CA PHE A 31 6.99 -0.93 4.77
C PHE A 31 6.37 -1.67 5.93
N TYR A 32 6.69 -1.22 7.14
CA TYR A 32 6.22 -1.79 8.40
C TYR A 32 5.68 -0.71 9.33
N ASN A 33 4.77 -1.09 10.22
CA ASN A 33 4.31 -0.23 11.31
C ASN A 33 5.24 -0.31 12.55
N ASP A 34 4.85 0.31 13.66
CA ASP A 34 5.65 0.35 14.88
C ASP A 34 5.81 -1.04 15.53
N ASP A 35 4.81 -1.90 15.34
CA ASP A 35 4.77 -3.30 15.84
C ASP A 35 5.54 -4.29 14.94
N ASN A 36 6.25 -3.78 13.92
CA ASN A 36 6.96 -4.56 12.89
C ASN A 36 6.04 -5.46 12.03
N GLU A 37 4.75 -5.13 11.94
CA GLU A 37 3.86 -5.79 11.00
C GLU A 37 4.10 -5.25 9.59
N LEU A 38 4.10 -6.15 8.59
CA LEU A 38 4.30 -5.76 7.20
C LEU A 38 3.02 -5.10 6.65
N MET A 39 3.13 -3.82 6.29
CA MET A 39 2.02 -3.01 5.83
C MET A 39 1.92 -2.95 4.31
N TYR A 40 3.06 -2.93 3.61
CA TYR A 40 3.09 -2.79 2.16
C TYR A 40 4.36 -3.38 1.55
N VAL A 41 4.24 -3.97 0.36
CA VAL A 41 5.36 -4.39 -0.49
C VAL A 41 5.23 -3.74 -1.86
N GLY A 42 6.32 -3.19 -2.40
CA GLY A 42 6.36 -2.70 -3.76
C GLY A 42 7.70 -2.96 -4.43
N ASN A 43 7.75 -2.78 -5.74
CA ASN A 43 9.00 -2.79 -6.52
C ASN A 43 9.24 -1.44 -7.23
N SER A 44 10.51 -1.15 -7.56
CA SER A 44 10.86 0.04 -8.33
C SER A 44 12.22 -0.06 -9.01
N GLU A 45 12.39 0.63 -10.13
CA GLU A 45 13.70 0.94 -10.73
C GLU A 45 14.47 2.02 -9.95
N HIS A 46 13.76 2.82 -9.14
CA HIS A 46 14.32 3.94 -8.39
C HIS A 46 13.78 3.93 -6.95
N LEU A 47 14.36 3.05 -6.11
CA LEU A 47 13.91 2.79 -4.74
C LEU A 47 13.75 4.07 -3.91
N LEU A 48 14.77 4.95 -3.90
CA LEU A 48 14.74 6.20 -3.14
C LEU A 48 13.51 7.04 -3.50
N SER A 49 13.25 7.22 -4.81
CA SER A 49 12.13 8.05 -5.25
C SER A 49 10.79 7.45 -4.82
N ARG A 50 10.67 6.12 -4.88
CA ARG A 50 9.42 5.42 -4.58
C ARG A 50 9.13 5.37 -3.08
N VAL A 51 10.15 5.08 -2.28
CA VAL A 51 10.07 5.10 -0.81
C VAL A 51 9.70 6.51 -0.33
N ARG A 52 10.36 7.54 -0.85
CA ARG A 52 10.01 8.94 -0.55
C ARG A 52 8.59 9.29 -0.96
N GLY A 53 8.13 8.85 -2.13
CA GLY A 53 6.76 9.08 -2.62
C GLY A 53 5.70 8.52 -1.66
N HIS A 54 5.91 7.28 -1.19
CA HIS A 54 5.02 6.63 -0.23
C HIS A 54 4.98 7.34 1.13
N ILE A 55 6.14 7.76 1.64
CA ILE A 55 6.28 8.43 2.95
C ILE A 55 5.68 9.84 2.91
N THR A 56 5.95 10.59 1.85
CA THR A 56 5.43 11.95 1.70
C THR A 56 3.93 11.98 1.42
N GLY A 57 3.37 10.90 0.86
CA GLY A 57 1.95 10.80 0.53
C GLY A 57 1.59 11.50 -0.78
N ASN A 58 2.59 11.75 -1.64
CA ASN A 58 2.40 12.42 -2.93
C ASN A 58 1.85 11.47 -4.02
N GLU A 59 1.65 10.20 -3.67
CA GLU A 59 1.14 9.14 -4.56
C GLU A 59 -0.23 8.66 -4.04
N HIS A 60 -0.61 7.42 -4.37
CA HIS A 60 -1.82 6.77 -3.85
C HIS A 60 -1.70 6.36 -2.37
N THR A 61 -0.90 7.03 -1.55
CA THR A 61 -0.69 6.70 -0.12
C THR A 61 -1.11 7.81 0.83
N GLY A 62 -1.59 8.95 0.34
CA GLY A 62 -1.90 10.11 1.19
C GLY A 62 -2.80 9.79 2.39
N ASP A 63 -3.75 8.87 2.23
CA ASP A 63 -4.70 8.45 3.26
C ASP A 63 -4.20 7.35 4.19
N VAL A 64 -3.10 6.66 3.84
CA VAL A 64 -2.57 5.50 4.58
C VAL A 64 -1.10 5.63 4.97
N LYS A 65 -0.38 6.68 4.56
CA LYS A 65 1.06 6.85 4.82
C LYS A 65 1.43 6.84 6.31
N HIS A 66 0.49 7.20 7.17
CA HIS A 66 0.66 7.23 8.63
C HIS A 66 0.95 5.85 9.23
N ASN A 67 0.60 4.77 8.51
CA ASN A 67 0.89 3.38 8.89
C ASN A 67 2.35 2.97 8.63
N PHE A 68 3.12 3.75 7.87
CA PHE A 68 4.51 3.46 7.55
C PHE A 68 5.45 4.09 8.59
N LYS A 69 6.21 3.26 9.29
CA LYS A 69 7.12 3.65 10.39
C LYS A 69 8.55 3.21 10.13
N LYS A 70 8.69 2.02 9.57
CA LYS A 70 9.98 1.46 9.16
C LYS A 70 9.91 0.95 7.74
N TYR A 71 11.06 0.80 7.11
CA TYR A 71 11.18 0.11 5.84
C TYR A 71 12.39 -0.80 5.79
N ARG A 72 12.33 -1.78 4.89
CA ARG A 72 13.46 -2.59 4.41
C ARG A 72 13.44 -2.56 2.89
N PHE A 73 14.55 -2.92 2.28
CA PHE A 73 14.63 -3.10 0.83
C PHE A 73 15.54 -4.27 0.46
N ALA A 74 15.45 -4.70 -0.78
CA ALA A 74 16.42 -5.60 -1.39
C ALA A 74 16.73 -5.09 -2.79
N ILE A 75 18.01 -5.10 -3.16
CA ILE A 75 18.44 -4.72 -4.50
C ILE A 75 18.16 -5.87 -5.46
N LEU A 76 17.53 -5.57 -6.58
CA LEU A 76 17.19 -6.53 -7.62
C LEU A 76 17.06 -5.82 -8.97
N GLU A 77 17.99 -6.11 -9.87
CA GLU A 77 18.15 -5.38 -11.15
C GLU A 77 17.18 -5.84 -12.24
N ASP A 78 16.88 -7.14 -12.30
CA ASP A 78 15.99 -7.67 -13.31
C ASP A 78 14.52 -7.29 -13.05
N ALA A 79 13.86 -6.73 -14.05
CA ALA A 79 12.49 -6.25 -13.94
C ALA A 79 11.47 -7.39 -13.81
N VAL A 80 11.71 -8.53 -14.46
CA VAL A 80 10.85 -9.71 -14.39
C VAL A 80 10.95 -10.32 -13.00
N ASP A 81 12.16 -10.47 -12.47
CA ASP A 81 12.36 -10.96 -11.11
C ASP A 81 11.66 -10.05 -10.11
N ARG A 82 11.85 -8.72 -10.18
CA ARG A 82 11.15 -7.76 -9.30
C ARG A 82 9.63 -7.95 -9.30
N ASP A 83 9.04 -8.11 -10.48
CA ASP A 83 7.59 -8.29 -10.63
C ASP A 83 7.10 -9.61 -10.02
N ILE A 84 7.85 -10.68 -10.24
CA ILE A 84 7.58 -12.02 -9.68
C ILE A 84 7.72 -12.00 -8.16
N TYR A 85 8.81 -11.47 -7.61
CA TYR A 85 9.03 -11.42 -6.17
C TYR A 85 8.00 -10.53 -5.47
N GLU A 86 7.67 -9.37 -6.04
CA GLU A 86 6.63 -8.49 -5.47
C GLU A 86 5.31 -9.24 -5.37
N THR A 87 4.88 -9.85 -6.48
CA THR A 87 3.66 -10.64 -6.53
C THR A 87 3.68 -11.78 -5.51
N TRP A 88 4.81 -12.48 -5.42
CA TRP A 88 4.98 -13.60 -4.50
C TRP A 88 4.92 -13.16 -3.03
N TYR A 89 5.67 -12.13 -2.63
CA TYR A 89 5.68 -11.63 -1.26
C TYR A 89 4.36 -11.00 -0.83
N ILE A 90 3.67 -10.28 -1.72
CA ILE A 90 2.32 -9.78 -1.45
C ILE A 90 1.39 -10.94 -1.08
N ASN A 91 1.44 -12.05 -1.81
CA ASN A 91 0.52 -13.15 -1.58
C ASN A 91 0.96 -14.11 -0.46
N LEU A 92 2.27 -14.21 -0.22
CA LEU A 92 2.82 -15.01 0.87
C LEU A 92 2.60 -14.34 2.22
N TRP A 93 2.91 -13.05 2.32
CA TRP A 93 2.94 -12.32 3.60
C TRP A 93 1.72 -11.43 3.84
N LYS A 94 0.86 -11.25 2.84
CA LYS A 94 -0.46 -10.63 2.95
C LYS A 94 -0.45 -9.25 3.62
N PRO A 95 0.42 -8.31 3.17
CA PRO A 95 0.47 -6.96 3.73
C PRO A 95 -0.89 -6.26 3.68
N ALA A 96 -1.24 -5.57 4.76
CA ALA A 96 -2.56 -4.99 4.95
C ALA A 96 -2.96 -3.99 3.84
N LEU A 97 -2.01 -3.24 3.29
CA LEU A 97 -2.29 -2.05 2.46
C LEU A 97 -2.08 -2.25 0.95
N ASN A 98 -1.57 -3.40 0.51
CA ASN A 98 -1.52 -3.73 -0.90
C ASN A 98 -2.93 -3.94 -1.45
N THR A 99 -3.21 -3.38 -2.63
CA THR A 99 -4.50 -3.52 -3.34
C THR A 99 -4.33 -4.14 -4.71
N ALA A 100 -3.20 -3.89 -5.37
CA ALA A 100 -2.82 -4.50 -6.63
C ALA A 100 -2.07 -5.82 -6.38
N LYS A 101 -2.20 -6.77 -7.32
CA LYS A 101 -1.53 -8.09 -7.29
C LYS A 101 -1.86 -8.93 -6.04
N VAL A 102 -2.98 -8.64 -5.40
CA VAL A 102 -3.52 -9.39 -4.27
C VAL A 102 -4.46 -10.47 -4.82
N PHE A 103 -4.03 -11.73 -4.76
CA PHE A 103 -4.76 -12.88 -5.31
C PHE A 103 -5.26 -13.85 -4.24
N THR A 104 -4.64 -13.86 -3.06
CA THR A 104 -4.84 -14.90 -2.02
C THR A 104 -5.51 -14.40 -0.75
N TYR A 105 -5.84 -13.11 -0.67
CA TYR A 105 -6.50 -12.49 0.49
C TYR A 105 -7.27 -11.23 0.07
N TYR A 106 -8.07 -10.68 0.98
CA TYR A 106 -8.67 -9.36 0.80
C TYR A 106 -7.82 -8.31 1.50
N THR A 107 -7.55 -7.22 0.80
CA THR A 107 -6.83 -6.08 1.36
C THR A 107 -7.58 -5.49 2.55
N GLN A 108 -6.83 -5.15 3.61
CA GLN A 108 -7.36 -4.48 4.79
C GLN A 108 -7.25 -2.95 4.65
N ARG A 109 -6.71 -2.45 3.54
CA ARG A 109 -6.51 -1.01 3.29
C ARG A 109 -7.74 -0.15 3.57
N PHE A 110 -8.94 -0.68 3.31
CA PHE A 110 -10.19 0.06 3.45
C PHE A 110 -10.84 -0.06 4.84
N GLU A 111 -10.18 -0.76 5.77
CA GLU A 111 -10.64 -0.87 7.14
C GLU A 111 -10.37 0.42 7.91
N ARG A 112 -11.24 0.73 8.87
CA ARG A 112 -11.17 1.96 9.67
C ARG A 112 -9.85 2.10 10.42
N GLN A 113 -9.25 0.99 10.84
CA GLN A 113 -7.97 0.99 11.55
C GLN A 113 -6.82 1.53 10.70
N TYR A 114 -6.80 1.24 9.40
CA TYR A 114 -5.71 1.63 8.49
C TYR A 114 -6.04 2.87 7.66
N ASN A 115 -7.33 3.12 7.40
CA ASN A 115 -7.78 4.23 6.57
C ASN A 115 -9.09 4.85 7.11
N PRO A 116 -9.03 5.49 8.29
CA PRO A 116 -10.20 6.10 8.91
C PRO A 116 -10.79 7.22 8.03
N ALA A 117 -9.95 7.91 7.26
CA ALA A 117 -10.36 8.97 6.35
C ALA A 117 -11.23 8.43 5.19
N TYR A 118 -10.87 7.29 4.61
CA TYR A 118 -11.69 6.62 3.59
C TYR A 118 -13.05 6.21 4.16
N VAL A 119 -13.05 5.53 5.32
CA VAL A 119 -14.29 5.05 5.94
C VAL A 119 -15.23 6.21 6.24
N LYS A 120 -14.71 7.30 6.80
CA LYS A 120 -15.50 8.51 7.08
C LYS A 120 -16.15 9.08 5.82
N ARG A 121 -15.38 9.25 4.72
CA ARG A 121 -15.92 9.76 3.45
C ARG A 121 -16.99 8.84 2.88
N LYS A 122 -16.80 7.52 2.97
CA LYS A 122 -17.78 6.53 2.50
C LYS A 122 -19.09 6.64 3.28
N GLU A 123 -19.02 6.74 4.61
CA GLU A 123 -20.20 6.92 5.48
C GLU A 123 -20.93 8.24 5.18
N GLU A 124 -20.20 9.32 4.92
CA GLU A 124 -20.78 10.61 4.52
C GLU A 124 -21.50 10.51 3.17
N GLN A 125 -20.89 9.86 2.17
CA GLN A 125 -21.50 9.63 0.85
C GLN A 125 -22.74 8.74 0.93
N GLU A 126 -22.71 7.67 1.73
CA GLU A 126 -23.86 6.79 1.93
C GLU A 126 -25.03 7.54 2.58
N LYS A 127 -24.75 8.41 3.55
CA LYS A 127 -25.75 9.26 4.17
C LYS A 127 -26.34 10.26 3.17
N GLU A 128 -25.51 10.94 2.39
CA GLU A 128 -25.96 11.87 1.35
C GLU A 128 -26.82 11.17 0.30
N MET A 129 -26.40 9.99 -0.16
CA MET A 129 -27.18 9.18 -1.10
C MET A 129 -28.52 8.71 -0.52
N TYR A 130 -28.57 8.39 0.77
CA TYR A 130 -29.81 8.05 1.44
C TYR A 130 -30.77 9.26 1.49
N GLU A 131 -30.26 10.44 1.86
CA GLU A 131 -31.06 11.68 1.89
C GLU A 131 -31.59 12.05 0.49
N LEU A 132 -30.77 11.88 -0.56
CA LEU A 132 -31.20 12.08 -1.95
C LEU A 132 -32.31 11.11 -2.37
N LYS A 133 -32.21 9.83 -1.99
CA LYS A 133 -33.26 8.83 -2.24
C LYS A 133 -34.57 9.17 -1.54
N CYS A 134 -34.51 9.59 -0.27
CA CYS A 134 -35.71 10.01 0.46
C CYS A 134 -36.39 11.20 -0.23
N ARG A 135 -35.63 12.24 -0.60
CA ARG A 135 -36.17 13.40 -1.33
C ARG A 135 -36.76 13.03 -2.68
N ALA A 136 -36.13 12.12 -3.41
CA ALA A 136 -36.66 11.68 -4.70
C ALA A 136 -38.01 10.98 -4.55
N ILE A 137 -38.14 10.08 -3.55
CA ILE A 137 -39.40 9.42 -3.22
C ILE A 137 -40.48 10.44 -2.83
N GLU A 138 -40.16 11.42 -1.97
CA GLU A 138 -41.10 12.48 -1.59
C GLU A 138 -41.61 13.29 -2.79
N ASN A 139 -40.77 13.47 -3.81
CA ASN A 139 -41.10 14.19 -5.03
C ASN A 139 -41.66 13.29 -6.15
N ASN A 140 -41.94 12.00 -5.85
CA ASN A 140 -42.38 10.99 -6.82
C ASN A 140 -41.45 10.87 -8.05
N LEU A 141 -40.16 11.18 -7.85
CA LEU A 141 -39.09 11.04 -8.82
C LEU A 141 -38.42 9.69 -8.57
N TYR A 142 -38.46 8.80 -9.56
CA TYR A 142 -37.68 7.56 -9.51
C TYR A 142 -36.24 7.88 -9.93
N LEU A 143 -35.29 7.77 -8.99
CA LEU A 143 -33.86 7.79 -9.32
C LEU A 143 -33.53 6.45 -10.02
N ILE A 144 -33.11 6.53 -11.28
CA ILE A 144 -32.62 5.40 -12.10
C ILE A 144 -31.17 5.09 -11.69
#